data_AF-A0A3N9VHC0-F1
#
_entry.id   AF-A0A3N9VHC0-F1
#
_cell.length_a   1.000
_cell.length_b   1.000
_cell.length_c   1.000
_cell.angle_alpha   90.00
_cell.angle_beta   90.00
_cell.angle_gamma   90.00
#
_symmetry.space_group_name_H-M   'P 1'
#
loop_
_entity.id
_entity.type
_entity.pdbx_description
1 polymer ?
#
loop_
_entity_poly.entity_id
_entity_poly.type
_entity_poly.pdbx_seq_one_letter_code
_entity_poly.pdbx_strand_id
1 'polypeptide(L)'
;RVYFDPAKVPFPWTLRTFRPGDRFRPFGMTGTRKVKDFFIDRKIPPLLRRQIPLLFSGEKLLWICGLRVSESGRVPPGTHEVIEVEIPEFTQ
;
A
#
# COMPACT_ATOMS: atom_id res chain seq x y z
N ARG A 1 -7.02 2.87 -9.01
CA ARG A 1 -7.72 3.42 -7.83
C ARG A 1 -7.87 2.42 -6.68
N VAL A 2 -7.94 2.89 -5.45
CA VAL A 2 -8.27 2.19 -4.19
C VAL A 2 -9.04 3.13 -3.26
N TYR A 3 -9.80 2.60 -2.32
CA TYR A 3 -10.59 3.39 -1.37
C TYR A 3 -10.10 3.15 0.06
N PHE A 4 -10.13 4.19 0.90
CA PHE A 4 -9.79 4.12 2.31
C PHE A 4 -10.82 4.80 3.20
N ASP A 5 -11.00 4.27 4.41
CA ASP A 5 -11.83 4.88 5.45
C ASP A 5 -11.01 5.97 6.19
N PRO A 6 -11.30 7.26 6.01
CA PRO A 6 -10.54 8.35 6.63
C PRO A 6 -10.51 8.29 8.15
N ALA A 7 -11.52 7.70 8.79
CA ALA A 7 -11.56 7.54 10.25
C ALA A 7 -10.62 6.43 10.75
N LYS A 8 -10.16 5.52 9.87
CA LYS A 8 -9.20 4.46 10.20
C LYS A 8 -7.78 4.76 9.75
N VAL A 9 -7.62 5.62 8.76
CA VAL A 9 -6.30 6.02 8.21
C VAL A 9 -6.11 7.54 8.33
N PRO A 10 -5.84 8.04 9.55
CA PRO A 10 -5.72 9.48 9.77
C PRO A 10 -4.54 10.09 8.99
N PHE A 11 -4.68 11.37 8.68
CA PHE A 11 -3.60 12.19 8.12
C PHE A 11 -2.50 12.47 9.18
N PRO A 12 -1.26 12.80 8.76
CA PRO A 12 -0.81 12.96 7.38
C PRO A 12 -0.59 11.62 6.66
N TRP A 13 -0.93 11.61 5.37
CA TRP A 13 -0.51 10.54 4.47
C TRP A 13 0.82 10.91 3.83
N THR A 14 1.71 9.92 3.71
CA THR A 14 3.01 10.11 3.08
C THR A 14 3.23 9.09 1.98
N LEU A 15 3.93 9.52 0.93
CA LEU A 15 4.41 8.66 -0.13
C LEU A 15 5.93 8.55 -0.03
N ARG A 16 6.44 7.33 -0.10
CA ARG A 16 7.87 7.09 -0.28
C ARG A 16 8.09 5.81 -1.05
N THR A 17 9.31 5.62 -1.53
CA THR A 17 9.73 4.36 -2.12
C THR A 17 10.04 3.33 -1.03
N PHE A 18 10.08 2.06 -1.45
CA PHE A 18 10.43 0.94 -0.58
C PHE A 18 11.83 1.09 0.03
N ARG A 19 11.94 0.83 1.33
CA ARG A 19 13.19 0.77 2.11
C ARG A 19 13.43 -0.66 2.61
N PRO A 20 14.69 -1.13 2.68
CA PRO A 20 15.00 -2.43 3.28
C PRO A 20 14.39 -2.55 4.69
N GLY A 21 13.70 -3.66 4.93
CA GLY A 21 13.01 -3.90 6.19
C GLY A 21 11.51 -3.59 6.17
N ASP A 22 11.00 -2.84 5.18
CA ASP A 22 9.56 -2.55 5.09
C ASP A 22 8.71 -3.83 5.10
N ARG A 23 7.65 -3.79 5.90
CA ARG A 23 6.69 -4.89 6.05
C ARG A 23 5.27 -4.37 5.89
N PHE A 24 4.40 -5.27 5.47
CA PHE A 24 2.97 -5.05 5.44
C PHE A 24 2.22 -6.34 5.75
N ARG A 25 0.96 -6.21 6.15
CA ARG A 25 0.02 -7.33 6.18
C ARG A 25 -0.83 -7.26 4.92
N PRO A 26 -0.74 -8.21 3.99
CA PRO A 26 -1.62 -8.21 2.82
C PRO A 26 -3.07 -8.33 3.26
N PHE A 27 -3.97 -7.56 2.62
CA PHE A 27 -5.40 -7.64 2.92
C PHE A 27 -5.91 -9.09 2.77
N GLY A 28 -6.65 -9.57 3.76
CA GLY A 28 -7.24 -10.92 3.80
C GLY A 28 -6.29 -12.05 4.21
N MET A 29 -5.04 -11.74 4.61
CA MET A 29 -4.07 -12.75 5.07
C MET A 29 -3.72 -12.57 6.55
N THR A 30 -3.33 -13.66 7.21
CA THR A 30 -2.70 -13.64 8.53
C THR A 30 -1.19 -13.42 8.39
N GLY A 31 -0.58 -12.75 9.38
CA GLY A 31 0.86 -12.50 9.42
C GLY A 31 1.33 -11.25 8.66
N THR A 32 2.64 -10.98 8.76
CA THR A 32 3.29 -9.85 8.07
C THR A 32 4.28 -10.38 7.04
N ARG A 33 4.45 -9.64 5.95
CA ARG A 33 5.34 -9.98 4.84
C ARG A 33 6.27 -8.82 4.55
N LYS A 34 7.54 -9.10 4.20
CA LYS A 34 8.45 -8.05 3.70
C LYS A 34 7.98 -7.58 2.33
N VAL A 35 8.01 -6.27 2.10
CA VAL A 35 7.71 -5.70 0.78
C VAL A 35 8.70 -6.20 -0.28
N LYS A 36 9.97 -6.38 0.09
CA LYS A 36 11.00 -6.98 -0.78
C LYS A 36 10.59 -8.36 -1.29
N ASP A 37 10.14 -9.23 -0.38
CA ASP A 37 9.74 -10.60 -0.71
C ASP A 37 8.47 -10.59 -1.57
N PHE A 38 7.55 -9.65 -1.34
CA PHE A 38 6.40 -9.42 -2.21
C PHE A 38 6.81 -9.04 -3.65
N PHE A 39 7.78 -8.14 -3.80
CA PHE A 39 8.29 -7.76 -5.12
C PHE A 39 9.03 -8.89 -5.84
N ILE A 40 9.77 -9.73 -5.09
CA ILE A 40 10.47 -10.89 -5.65
C ILE A 40 9.47 -11.89 -6.22
N ASP A 41 8.43 -12.26 -5.46
CA ASP A 41 7.42 -13.22 -5.91
C ASP A 41 6.62 -12.70 -7.11
N ARG A 42 6.38 -11.38 -7.17
CA ARG A 42 5.76 -10.71 -8.32
C ARG A 42 6.72 -10.55 -9.51
N LYS A 43 7.95 -11.08 -9.41
CA LYS A 43 9.00 -11.01 -10.45
C LYS A 43 9.30 -9.57 -10.90
N ILE A 44 9.16 -8.60 -10.02
CA ILE A 44 9.40 -7.19 -10.34
C ILE A 44 10.91 -6.95 -10.44
N PRO A 45 11.44 -6.39 -11.55
CA PRO A 45 12.85 -6.06 -11.68
C PRO A 45 13.34 -5.07 -10.60
N PRO A 46 14.58 -5.20 -10.08
CA PRO A 46 15.09 -4.35 -9.01
C PRO A 46 14.99 -2.83 -9.27
N LEU A 47 15.18 -2.40 -10.53
CA LEU A 47 15.07 -1.00 -10.92
C LEU A 47 13.64 -0.46 -10.73
N LEU A 48 12.63 -1.23 -11.15
CA LEU A 48 11.22 -0.85 -11.00
C LEU A 48 10.78 -0.86 -9.53
N ARG A 49 11.35 -1.73 -8.68
CA ARG A 49 11.04 -1.76 -7.24
C ARG A 49 11.26 -0.43 -6.53
N ARG A 50 12.25 0.35 -6.98
CA ARG A 50 12.58 1.67 -6.41
C ARG A 50 11.65 2.77 -6.91
N GLN A 51 10.86 2.52 -7.94
CA GLN A 51 9.92 3.47 -8.51
C GLN A 51 8.50 3.27 -7.99
N ILE A 52 8.19 2.09 -7.44
CA ILE A 52 6.88 1.79 -6.87
C ILE A 52 6.66 2.61 -5.59
N PRO A 53 5.66 3.51 -5.57
CA PRO A 53 5.33 4.26 -4.37
C PRO A 53 4.68 3.34 -3.32
N LEU A 54 4.91 3.68 -2.06
CA LEU A 54 4.24 3.08 -0.91
C LEU A 54 3.51 4.21 -0.19
N LEU A 55 2.19 4.07 -0.03
CA LEU A 55 1.34 5.02 0.66
C LEU A 55 1.21 4.64 2.13
N PHE A 56 1.48 5.58 3.03
CA PHE A 56 1.44 5.39 4.47
C PHE A 56 0.49 6.37 5.16
N SER A 57 -0.08 5.95 6.28
CA SER A 57 -0.64 6.81 7.34
C SER A 57 0.22 6.61 8.60
N GLY A 58 1.00 7.64 8.96
CA GLY A 58 2.10 7.47 9.91
C GLY A 58 3.07 6.35 9.48
N GLU A 59 3.30 5.36 10.35
CA GLU A 59 4.14 4.19 10.06
C GLU A 59 3.38 3.02 9.40
N LYS A 60 2.07 3.14 9.22
CA LYS A 60 1.24 2.05 8.67
C LYS A 60 1.24 2.12 7.15
N LEU A 61 1.79 1.10 6.51
CA LEU A 61 1.69 0.92 5.07
C LEU A 61 0.23 0.60 4.69
N LEU A 62 -0.41 1.47 3.93
CA LEU A 62 -1.78 1.30 3.45
C LEU A 62 -1.82 0.60 2.09
N TRP A 63 -0.91 0.97 1.19
CA TRP A 63 -0.95 0.52 -0.19
C TRP A 63 0.44 0.44 -0.80
N ILE A 64 0.76 -0.73 -1.34
CA ILE A 64 1.78 -0.87 -2.37
C ILE A 64 1.11 -0.45 -3.67
N CYS A 65 1.40 0.79 -4.08
CA CYS A 65 0.71 1.48 -5.15
C CYS A 65 0.69 0.67 -6.45
N GLY A 66 -0.51 0.54 -7.05
CA GLY A 66 -0.74 -0.25 -8.25
C GLY A 66 -0.68 -1.78 -8.07
N LEU A 67 -0.35 -2.29 -6.87
CA LEU A 67 -0.06 -3.72 -6.68
C LEU A 67 -0.88 -4.42 -5.60
N ARG A 68 -0.94 -3.87 -4.38
CA ARG A 68 -1.63 -4.53 -3.26
C ARG A 68 -1.96 -3.59 -2.10
N VAL A 69 -3.21 -3.62 -1.65
CA VAL A 69 -3.65 -2.97 -0.40
C VAL A 69 -3.24 -3.81 0.81
N SER A 70 -2.78 -3.12 1.86
CA SER A 70 -2.52 -3.73 3.16
C SER A 70 -3.80 -3.79 3.99
N GLU A 71 -3.89 -4.74 4.92
CA GLU A 71 -4.93 -4.79 5.94
C GLU A 71 -5.08 -3.46 6.71
N SER A 72 -4.00 -2.68 6.88
CA SER A 72 -4.09 -1.35 7.53
C SER A 72 -4.86 -0.32 6.71
N GLY A 73 -5.01 -0.54 5.40
CA GLY A 73 -5.83 0.27 4.50
C GLY A 73 -7.18 -0.39 4.17
N ARG A 74 -7.64 -1.35 4.96
CA ARG A 74 -8.95 -1.96 4.78
C ARG A 74 -10.07 -0.93 4.98
N VAL A 75 -11.11 -1.01 4.14
CA VAL A 75 -12.41 -0.37 4.38
C VAL A 75 -13.34 -1.38 5.07
N PRO A 76 -13.77 -1.15 6.31
CA PRO A 76 -14.74 -2.00 6.99
C PRO A 76 -16.13 -1.99 6.33
N PRO A 77 -16.95 -3.05 6.50
CA PRO A 77 -18.37 -2.97 6.21
C PRO A 77 -19.02 -1.84 7.03
N GLY A 78 -19.94 -1.10 6.41
CA GLY A 78 -20.63 0.03 7.07
C GLY A 78 -19.86 1.35 7.05
N THR A 79 -18.72 1.45 6.36
CA THR A 79 -18.10 2.75 6.09
C THR A 79 -18.97 3.56 5.12
N HIS A 80 -19.37 4.76 5.54
CA HIS A 80 -20.23 5.67 4.76
C HIS A 80 -19.47 6.76 4.00
N GLU A 81 -18.23 7.04 4.40
CA GLU A 81 -17.34 8.02 3.76
C GLU A 81 -16.02 7.37 3.43
N VAL A 82 -15.51 7.61 2.23
CA VAL A 82 -14.24 7.08 1.77
C VAL A 82 -13.43 8.15 1.07
N ILE A 83 -12.11 8.04 1.16
CA ILE A 83 -11.18 8.75 0.29
C ILE A 83 -10.80 7.81 -0.85
N GLU A 84 -11.03 8.26 -2.08
CA GLU A 84 -10.51 7.60 -3.27
C GLU A 84 -9.07 8.05 -3.52
N VAL A 85 -8.18 7.07 -3.73
CA VAL A 85 -6.80 7.32 -4.13
C VAL A 85 -6.53 6.61 -5.44
N GLU A 86 -6.07 7.36 -6.41
CA GLU A 86 -5.70 6.86 -7.72
C GLU A 86 -4.23 7.10 -7.99
N ILE A 87 -3.61 6.13 -8.65
CA ILE A 87 -2.37 6.35 -9.37
C ILE A 87 -2.72 6.22 -10.84
N PRO A 88 -2.58 7.30 -11.62
CA PRO A 88 -2.73 7.23 -13.05
C PRO A 88 -1.71 6.24 -13.61
N GLU A 89 -2.09 5.55 -14.68
CA GLU A 89 -1.19 4.62 -15.37
C GLU A 89 0.10 5.35 -15.75
N PHE A 90 1.22 4.88 -15.20
CA PHE A 90 2.54 5.25 -15.70
C PHE A 90 2.75 4.46 -17.00
N THR A 91 2.45 5.07 -18.14
CA THR A 91 2.95 4.59 -19.42
C THR A 91 4.48 4.66 -19.37
N GLN A 92 5.15 3.51 -19.43
CA GLN A 92 6.58 3.43 -19.76
C GLN A 92 6.75 3.48 -21.27
#